data_AF-A0A9P6XV69-F1
#
_entry.id   AF-A0A9P6XV69-F1
#
_cell.length_a   1.000
_cell.length_b   1.000
_cell.length_c   1.000
_cell.angle_alpha   90.00
_cell.angle_beta   90.00
_cell.angle_gamma   90.00
#
_symmetry.space_group_name_H-M   'P 1'
#
loop_
_entity.id
_entity.type
_entity.pdbx_description
1 polymer ?
#
loop_
_entity_poly.entity_id
_entity_poly.type
_entity_poly.pdbx_seq_one_letter_code
_entity_poly.pdbx_strand_id
1 'polypeptide(L)'
;MVQFLSLTSSVAALLLLSLGINDVAAGANCVVSRSGGDDANNIISAFNKCKNGGTVTFTKGVTYNLKSMIEITGLKNVNINFAGGINLPARASKFQGQNHYIQLKGDNVNMYGGGTINGNGQAWYDAADHTAPTVLRFGLTNSKVSGINIVNAPRAHMG
;
A
#
# COMPACT_ATOMS: atom_id res chain seq x y z
N MET A 1 43.39 68.00 8.75
CA MET A 1 43.54 66.83 7.88
C MET A 1 44.38 65.82 8.64
N VAL A 2 43.75 64.83 9.27
CA VAL A 2 44.44 63.82 10.10
C VAL A 2 44.16 62.46 9.45
N GLN A 3 45.17 61.88 8.82
CA GLN A 3 45.10 60.54 8.26
C GLN A 3 45.28 59.53 9.40
N PHE A 4 44.28 58.67 9.59
CA PHE A 4 44.40 57.48 10.43
C PHE A 4 44.76 56.28 9.55
N LEU A 5 45.98 55.78 9.72
CA LEU A 5 46.34 54.39 9.43
C LEU A 5 45.83 53.53 10.58
N SER A 6 44.99 52.52 10.32
CA SER A 6 44.77 51.43 11.28
C SER A 6 44.54 50.10 10.56
N LEU A 7 45.49 49.18 10.75
CA LEU A 7 45.33 47.75 10.56
C LEU A 7 44.33 47.21 11.59
N THR A 8 43.32 46.45 11.20
CA THR A 8 42.59 45.56 12.11
C THR A 8 42.31 44.20 11.47
N SER A 9 43.02 43.21 12.00
CA SER A 9 42.67 41.79 11.99
C SER A 9 41.28 41.58 12.59
N SER A 10 40.45 40.71 12.01
CA SER A 10 39.32 40.07 12.71
C SER A 10 38.83 38.83 11.97
N VAL A 11 39.35 37.69 12.42
CA VAL A 11 38.71 36.36 12.54
C VAL A 11 37.35 36.22 11.83
N ALA A 12 37.33 35.49 10.71
CA ALA A 12 36.10 34.94 10.16
C ALA A 12 35.57 33.87 11.13
N ALA A 13 34.55 34.22 11.92
CA ALA A 13 33.83 33.27 12.74
C ALA A 13 33.08 32.27 11.83
N LEU A 14 33.57 31.03 11.76
CA LEU A 14 32.79 29.90 11.25
C LEU A 14 31.62 29.66 12.22
N LEU A 15 30.44 30.21 11.90
CA LEU A 15 29.19 29.74 12.46
C LEU A 15 28.92 28.34 11.90
N LEU A 16 29.28 27.32 12.67
CA LEU A 16 28.72 25.99 12.50
C LEU A 16 27.23 26.08 12.88
N LEU A 17 26.36 26.34 11.91
CA LEU A 17 24.95 26.00 12.06
C LEU A 17 24.89 24.48 12.22
N SER A 18 24.75 24.03 13.47
CA SER A 18 24.29 22.68 13.76
C SER A 18 22.85 22.58 13.23
N LEU A 19 22.73 22.19 11.96
CA LEU A 19 21.49 21.63 11.45
C LEU A 19 21.22 20.38 12.28
N GLY A 20 20.32 20.50 13.26
CA GLY A 20 19.66 19.36 13.86
C GLY A 20 18.86 18.66 12.76
N ILE A 21 19.52 17.79 12.02
CA ILE A 21 18.89 16.81 11.15
C ILE A 21 18.14 15.87 12.09
N ASN A 22 16.85 16.16 12.30
CA ASN A 22 15.94 15.14 12.76
C ASN A 22 15.83 14.16 11.59
N ASP A 23 16.67 13.12 11.59
CA ASP A 23 16.48 11.96 10.73
C ASP A 23 15.16 11.30 11.15
N VAL A 24 14.04 11.83 10.65
CA VAL A 24 12.82 11.04 10.53
C VAL A 24 13.17 9.98 9.51
N ALA A 25 13.69 8.85 9.98
CA ALA A 25 13.99 7.71 9.15
C ALA A 25 12.71 7.36 8.38
N ALA A 26 12.66 7.76 7.11
CA ALA A 26 11.52 7.47 6.27
C ALA A 26 11.38 5.95 6.19
N GLY A 27 10.22 5.44 6.57
CA GLY A 27 9.95 4.00 6.55
C GLY A 27 10.26 3.41 5.17
N ALA A 28 10.74 2.16 5.13
CA ALA A 28 11.08 1.48 3.89
C ALA A 28 9.92 1.54 2.88
N ASN A 29 10.22 1.74 1.59
CA ASN A 29 9.22 1.69 0.52
C ASN A 29 9.33 0.38 -0.27
N CYS A 30 8.32 -0.47 -0.17
CA CYS A 30 8.23 -1.75 -0.83
C CYS A 30 7.29 -1.65 -2.03
N VAL A 31 7.86 -1.44 -3.22
CA VAL A 31 7.11 -1.42 -4.47
C VAL A 31 6.75 -2.85 -4.87
N VAL A 32 5.47 -3.10 -5.16
CA VAL A 32 5.01 -4.40 -5.64
C VAL A 32 5.46 -4.59 -7.09
N SER A 33 6.18 -5.68 -7.36
CA SER A 33 6.57 -6.11 -8.70
C SER A 33 5.53 -7.01 -9.35
N ARG A 34 5.45 -6.99 -10.69
CA ARG A 34 4.64 -7.94 -11.46
C ARG A 34 5.42 -9.20 -11.80
N SER A 35 4.73 -10.33 -11.82
CA SER A 35 5.24 -11.64 -12.25
C SER A 35 4.81 -11.99 -13.69
N GLY A 36 3.82 -11.28 -14.25
CA GLY A 36 3.18 -11.64 -15.52
C GLY A 36 2.14 -12.78 -15.40
N GLY A 37 2.03 -13.40 -14.22
CA GLY A 37 1.12 -14.50 -13.92
C GLY A 37 0.17 -14.17 -12.77
N ASP A 38 0.37 -14.86 -11.66
CA ASP A 38 -0.24 -14.52 -10.37
C ASP A 38 0.74 -13.68 -9.55
N ASP A 39 0.30 -12.50 -9.12
CA ASP A 39 1.09 -11.52 -8.39
C ASP A 39 0.98 -11.68 -6.86
N ALA A 40 0.22 -12.67 -6.37
CA ALA A 40 -0.01 -12.92 -4.94
C ALA A 40 1.29 -12.93 -4.11
N ASN A 41 2.29 -13.70 -4.53
CA ASN A 41 3.56 -13.82 -3.79
C ASN A 41 4.35 -12.51 -3.77
N ASN A 42 4.32 -11.73 -4.85
CA ASN A 42 5.00 -10.43 -4.90
C ASN A 42 4.32 -9.42 -3.99
N ILE A 43 2.98 -9.43 -3.95
CA ILE A 43 2.19 -8.60 -3.03
C ILE A 43 2.51 -8.97 -1.58
N ILE A 44 2.43 -10.27 -1.24
CA ILE A 44 2.75 -10.77 0.11
C ILE A 44 4.19 -10.40 0.50
N SER A 45 5.15 -10.55 -0.42
CA SER A 45 6.55 -10.21 -0.18
C SER A 45 6.75 -8.73 0.14
N ALA A 46 6.12 -7.83 -0.63
CA ALA A 46 6.19 -6.39 -0.40
C ALA A 46 5.59 -6.02 0.97
N PHE A 47 4.43 -6.59 1.32
CA PHE A 47 3.85 -6.39 2.65
C PHE A 47 4.75 -6.92 3.75
N ASN A 48 5.29 -8.14 3.64
CA ASN A 48 6.17 -8.70 4.66
C ASN A 48 7.44 -7.89 4.91
N LYS A 49 8.00 -7.27 3.86
CA LYS A 49 9.17 -6.38 3.99
C LYS A 49 8.84 -5.06 4.67
N CYS A 50 7.62 -4.54 4.48
CA CYS A 50 7.22 -3.21 4.95
C CYS A 50 6.19 -3.23 6.10
N LYS A 51 5.85 -4.40 6.67
CA LYS A 51 4.75 -4.54 7.63
C LYS A 51 4.96 -3.84 8.98
N ASN A 52 6.15 -3.30 9.26
CA ASN A 52 6.46 -2.59 10.51
C ASN A 52 7.01 -1.18 10.19
N GLY A 53 6.14 -0.20 10.01
CA GLY A 53 6.54 1.19 9.77
C GLY A 53 6.81 1.56 8.30
N GLY A 54 6.64 0.63 7.36
CA GLY A 54 6.94 0.85 5.94
C GLY A 54 5.76 1.32 5.10
N THR A 55 6.04 1.60 3.82
CA THR A 55 5.05 1.90 2.79
C THR A 55 5.05 0.80 1.75
N VAL A 56 3.88 0.22 1.45
CA VAL A 56 3.69 -0.69 0.32
C VAL A 56 3.09 0.09 -0.84
N THR A 57 3.76 0.08 -1.99
CA THR A 57 3.36 0.89 -3.16
C THR A 57 2.91 0.03 -4.32
N PHE A 58 1.68 0.24 -4.77
CA PHE A 58 1.15 -0.25 -6.04
C PHE A 58 1.26 0.87 -7.07
N THR A 59 2.04 0.65 -8.13
CA THR A 59 2.41 1.70 -9.08
C THR A 59 1.21 2.14 -9.91
N LYS A 60 1.01 3.46 -10.07
CA LYS A 60 -0.06 4.02 -10.89
C LYS A 60 0.03 3.52 -12.33
N GLY A 61 -1.11 3.16 -12.92
CA GLY A 61 -1.19 2.61 -14.28
C GLY A 61 -0.76 1.14 -14.41
N VAL A 62 -0.34 0.50 -13.31
CA VAL A 62 0.04 -0.91 -13.28
C VAL A 62 -1.08 -1.74 -12.70
N THR A 63 -1.51 -2.79 -13.42
CA THR A 63 -2.51 -3.76 -12.94
C THR A 63 -1.85 -5.05 -12.48
N TYR A 64 -2.14 -5.49 -11.27
CA TYR A 64 -1.63 -6.72 -10.66
C TYR A 64 -2.71 -7.81 -10.71
N ASN A 65 -2.38 -8.97 -11.29
CA ASN A 65 -3.30 -10.09 -11.40
C ASN A 65 -3.23 -10.94 -10.13
N LEU A 66 -4.31 -10.98 -9.35
CA LEU A 66 -4.34 -11.70 -8.08
C LEU A 66 -5.15 -12.99 -8.22
N LYS A 67 -4.53 -14.07 -8.71
CA LYS A 67 -5.19 -15.36 -9.02
C LYS A 67 -5.23 -16.34 -7.83
N SER A 68 -4.80 -15.88 -6.67
CA SER A 68 -4.82 -16.57 -5.39
C SER A 68 -5.35 -15.64 -4.29
N MET A 69 -5.93 -16.22 -3.24
CA MET A 69 -6.37 -15.48 -2.07
C MET A 69 -5.17 -15.11 -1.20
N ILE A 70 -5.20 -13.92 -0.62
CA ILE A 70 -4.12 -13.44 0.25
C ILE A 70 -4.67 -12.96 1.59
N GLU A 71 -4.03 -13.40 2.67
CA GLU A 71 -4.20 -12.83 4.00
C GLU A 71 -2.87 -12.20 4.42
N ILE A 72 -2.91 -10.90 4.69
CA ILE A 72 -1.77 -10.12 5.16
C ILE A 72 -2.02 -9.78 6.63
N THR A 73 -1.15 -10.25 7.51
CA THR A 73 -1.30 -10.09 8.96
C THR A 73 -0.10 -9.38 9.58
N GLY A 74 -0.31 -8.87 10.80
CA GLY A 74 0.75 -8.24 11.58
C GLY A 74 1.23 -6.92 10.97
N LEU A 75 0.36 -6.21 10.25
CA LEU A 75 0.65 -4.85 9.81
C LEU A 75 0.67 -3.92 11.03
N LYS A 76 1.70 -3.10 11.16
CA LYS A 76 1.84 -2.09 12.21
C LYS A 76 2.44 -0.82 11.65
N ASN A 77 1.73 0.30 11.76
CA ASN A 77 2.16 1.61 11.27
C ASN A 77 2.48 1.60 9.76
N VAL A 78 1.61 0.99 8.95
CA VAL A 78 1.87 0.76 7.52
C VAL A 78 1.09 1.73 6.65
N ASN A 79 1.78 2.33 5.68
CA ASN A 79 1.11 3.06 4.60
C ASN A 79 0.94 2.13 3.39
N ILE A 80 -0.25 2.13 2.79
CA ILE A 80 -0.54 1.41 1.56
C ILE A 80 -0.88 2.45 0.50
N ASN A 81 0.09 2.77 -0.34
CA ASN A 81 -0.11 3.60 -1.51
C ASN A 81 -0.65 2.73 -2.65
N PHE A 82 -1.95 2.53 -2.65
CA PHE A 82 -2.71 1.81 -3.65
C PHE A 82 -3.10 2.72 -4.82
N ALA A 83 -2.13 3.06 -5.69
CA ALA A 83 -2.38 3.86 -6.91
C ALA A 83 -2.55 3.01 -8.19
N GLY A 84 -2.10 1.76 -8.16
CA GLY A 84 -2.29 0.77 -9.22
C GLY A 84 -3.67 0.10 -9.19
N GLY A 85 -3.82 -0.96 -9.98
CA GLY A 85 -5.04 -1.76 -10.02
C GLY A 85 -4.81 -3.21 -9.59
N ILE A 86 -5.80 -3.86 -8.99
CA ILE A 86 -5.82 -5.31 -8.82
C ILE A 86 -6.91 -5.89 -9.71
N ASN A 87 -6.57 -6.96 -10.44
CA ASN A 87 -7.51 -7.71 -11.24
C ASN A 87 -7.69 -9.09 -10.62
N LEU A 88 -8.87 -9.34 -10.04
CA LEU A 88 -9.23 -10.64 -9.49
C LEU A 88 -9.61 -11.61 -10.62
N PRO A 89 -9.45 -12.93 -10.46
CA PRO A 89 -9.88 -13.89 -11.46
C PRO A 89 -11.42 -13.91 -11.52
N ALA A 90 -11.94 -14.23 -12.70
CA ALA A 90 -13.32 -14.64 -12.84
C ALA A 90 -13.62 -15.90 -12.00
N ARG A 91 -14.90 -16.30 -11.96
CA ARG A 91 -15.37 -17.47 -11.21
C ARG A 91 -14.54 -18.73 -11.51
N ALA A 92 -14.12 -19.40 -10.45
CA ALA A 92 -13.52 -20.73 -10.48
C ALA A 92 -13.96 -21.50 -9.23
N SER A 93 -14.16 -22.82 -9.35
CA SER A 93 -14.66 -23.66 -8.25
C SER A 93 -13.80 -23.56 -6.98
N LYS A 94 -12.48 -23.39 -7.14
CA LYS A 94 -11.53 -23.22 -6.02
C LYS A 94 -11.84 -22.01 -5.11
N PHE A 95 -12.64 -21.05 -5.56
CA PHE A 95 -13.02 -19.86 -4.79
C PHE A 95 -14.42 -19.97 -4.17
N GLN A 96 -15.20 -20.98 -4.51
CA GLN A 96 -16.55 -21.16 -3.98
C GLN A 96 -16.51 -21.43 -2.48
N GLY A 97 -17.38 -20.74 -1.73
CA GLY A 97 -17.48 -20.88 -0.28
C GLY A 97 -16.30 -20.28 0.50
N GLN A 98 -15.34 -19.67 -0.18
CA GLN A 98 -14.23 -18.99 0.48
C GLN A 98 -14.66 -17.62 0.99
N ASN A 99 -13.93 -17.12 1.99
CA ASN A 99 -14.34 -15.93 2.73
C ASN A 99 -14.03 -14.62 1.99
N HIS A 100 -12.81 -14.47 1.49
CA HIS A 100 -12.30 -13.23 0.92
C HIS A 100 -11.24 -13.45 -0.16
N TYR A 101 -11.07 -12.51 -1.08
CA TYR A 101 -9.90 -12.47 -1.97
C TYR A 101 -8.68 -11.85 -1.29
N ILE A 102 -8.88 -10.74 -0.59
CA ILE A 102 -7.83 -10.01 0.13
C ILE A 102 -8.30 -9.77 1.57
N GLN A 103 -7.45 -10.10 2.53
CA GLN A 103 -7.66 -9.75 3.94
C GLN A 103 -6.44 -8.98 4.46
N LEU A 104 -6.68 -7.81 5.05
CA LEU A 104 -5.65 -7.01 5.72
C LEU A 104 -5.92 -7.00 7.22
N LYS A 105 -4.93 -7.34 8.02
CA LYS A 105 -5.02 -7.40 9.49
C LYS A 105 -3.84 -6.70 10.15
N GLY A 106 -4.13 -5.83 11.12
CA GLY A 106 -3.10 -5.04 11.78
C GLY A 106 -3.63 -3.79 12.49
N ASP A 107 -2.69 -2.92 12.87
CA ASP A 107 -2.94 -1.70 13.63
C ASP A 107 -2.24 -0.50 12.97
N ASN A 108 -2.91 0.65 12.98
CA ASN A 108 -2.43 1.89 12.35
C ASN A 108 -2.01 1.69 10.88
N VAL A 109 -2.94 1.20 10.06
CA VAL A 109 -2.77 1.01 8.61
C VAL A 109 -3.51 2.12 7.87
N ASN A 110 -2.81 2.81 6.97
CA ASN A 110 -3.37 3.90 6.17
C ASN A 110 -3.33 3.56 4.68
N MET A 111 -4.48 3.29 4.07
CA MET A 111 -4.62 2.98 2.64
C MET A 111 -5.22 4.14 1.86
N TYR A 112 -4.57 4.50 0.75
CA TYR A 112 -4.92 5.61 -0.14
C TYR A 112 -4.40 5.36 -1.58
N GLY A 113 -4.63 6.28 -2.52
CA GLY A 113 -3.91 6.31 -3.80
C GLY A 113 -4.77 6.33 -5.07
N GLY A 114 -6.08 6.11 -4.97
CA GLY A 114 -7.01 6.19 -6.10
C GLY A 114 -7.08 4.93 -6.96
N GLY A 115 -6.38 3.87 -6.58
CA GLY A 115 -6.33 2.60 -7.31
C GLY A 115 -7.68 1.88 -7.39
N THR A 116 -7.75 0.87 -8.25
CA THR A 116 -8.99 0.13 -8.52
C THR A 116 -8.81 -1.38 -8.36
N ILE A 117 -9.72 -2.02 -7.63
CA ILE A 117 -9.85 -3.49 -7.62
C ILE A 117 -11.02 -3.86 -8.54
N ASN A 118 -10.73 -4.58 -9.63
CA ASN A 118 -11.74 -5.19 -10.48
C ASN A 118 -12.01 -6.62 -10.02
N GLY A 119 -13.24 -6.88 -9.55
CA GLY A 119 -13.66 -8.16 -9.00
C GLY A 119 -14.03 -9.23 -10.03
N ASN A 120 -14.23 -8.87 -11.30
CA ASN A 120 -14.66 -9.78 -12.37
C ASN A 120 -15.87 -10.67 -11.98
N GLY A 121 -16.85 -10.06 -11.33
CA GLY A 121 -18.03 -10.74 -10.77
C GLY A 121 -19.03 -11.32 -11.77
N GLN A 122 -18.97 -10.93 -13.05
CA GLN A 122 -20.01 -11.30 -14.02
C GLN A 122 -20.27 -12.82 -14.08
N ALA A 123 -19.22 -13.63 -14.15
CA ALA A 123 -19.34 -15.09 -14.21
C ALA A 123 -19.95 -15.70 -12.93
N TRP A 124 -19.93 -15.00 -11.79
CA TRP A 124 -20.63 -15.41 -10.58
C TRP A 124 -22.13 -15.12 -10.65
N TYR A 125 -22.50 -13.96 -11.20
CA TYR A 125 -23.88 -13.57 -11.38
C TYR A 125 -24.57 -14.47 -12.42
N ASP A 126 -23.92 -14.72 -13.55
CA ASP A 126 -24.43 -15.58 -14.61
C ASP A 126 -24.67 -17.01 -14.12
N ALA A 127 -23.85 -17.47 -13.16
CA ALA A 127 -23.98 -18.78 -12.54
C ALA A 127 -25.01 -18.82 -11.39
N ALA A 128 -25.63 -17.70 -11.03
CA ALA A 128 -26.49 -17.54 -9.84
C ALA A 128 -25.85 -18.12 -8.55
N ASP A 129 -24.52 -17.95 -8.42
CA ASP A 129 -23.74 -18.60 -7.38
C ASP A 129 -23.49 -17.64 -6.21
N HIS A 130 -24.23 -17.86 -5.11
CA HIS A 130 -24.17 -17.01 -3.92
C HIS A 130 -22.99 -17.31 -2.98
N THR A 131 -22.07 -18.20 -3.39
CA THR A 131 -20.91 -18.59 -2.59
C THR A 131 -19.64 -17.80 -2.92
N ALA A 132 -19.76 -16.76 -3.74
CA ALA A 132 -18.68 -15.84 -4.10
C ALA A 132 -17.99 -15.20 -2.86
N PRO A 133 -16.66 -15.08 -2.83
CA PRO A 133 -15.94 -14.41 -1.74
C PRO A 133 -16.17 -12.89 -1.72
N THR A 134 -15.96 -12.27 -0.56
CA THR A 134 -15.87 -10.80 -0.43
C THR A 134 -14.57 -10.30 -1.07
N VAL A 135 -14.57 -9.15 -1.74
CA VAL A 135 -13.36 -8.64 -2.42
C VAL A 135 -12.26 -8.28 -1.42
N LEU A 136 -12.57 -7.42 -0.44
CA LEU A 136 -11.60 -6.92 0.52
C LEU A 136 -12.17 -6.98 1.93
N ARG A 137 -11.44 -7.61 2.86
CA ARG A 137 -11.80 -7.65 4.27
C ARG A 137 -10.76 -6.98 5.15
N PHE A 138 -11.24 -6.40 6.24
CA PHE A 138 -10.41 -5.69 7.20
C PHE A 138 -10.52 -6.29 8.60
N GLY A 139 -9.37 -6.63 9.19
CA GLY A 139 -9.21 -6.81 10.63
C GLY A 139 -8.23 -5.77 11.14
N LEU A 140 -8.58 -4.50 10.91
CA LEU A 140 -7.72 -3.35 11.15
C LEU A 140 -8.19 -2.57 12.38
N THR A 141 -7.25 -2.06 13.17
CA THR A 141 -7.50 -1.18 14.32
C THR A 141 -6.75 0.15 14.13
N ASN A 142 -7.30 1.27 14.62
CA ASN A 142 -6.71 2.61 14.47
C ASN A 142 -6.32 2.98 13.03
N SER A 143 -7.08 2.49 12.06
CA SER A 143 -6.69 2.49 10.66
C SER A 143 -7.63 3.32 9.80
N LYS A 144 -7.13 3.80 8.66
CA LYS A 144 -7.91 4.57 7.68
C LYS A 144 -7.77 3.95 6.30
N VAL A 145 -8.90 3.68 5.66
CA VAL A 145 -8.97 3.28 4.25
C VAL A 145 -9.77 4.33 3.51
N SER A 146 -9.19 4.94 2.48
CA SER A 146 -9.82 6.05 1.76
C SER A 146 -9.33 6.11 0.32
N GLY A 147 -10.14 6.68 -0.59
CA GLY A 147 -9.71 6.91 -1.97
C GLY A 147 -9.30 5.64 -2.70
N ILE A 148 -10.09 4.57 -2.58
CA ILE A 148 -9.94 3.34 -3.35
C ILE A 148 -11.24 3.06 -4.10
N ASN A 149 -11.13 2.40 -5.24
CA ASN A 149 -12.27 1.98 -6.04
C ASN A 149 -12.37 0.46 -6.06
N ILE A 150 -13.58 -0.09 -5.90
CA ILE A 150 -13.86 -1.51 -6.10
C ILE A 150 -15.01 -1.59 -7.10
N VAL A 151 -14.81 -2.33 -8.20
CA VAL A 151 -15.79 -2.49 -9.28
C VAL A 151 -16.03 -3.96 -9.55
N ASN A 152 -17.23 -4.30 -10.02
CA ASN A 152 -17.62 -5.66 -10.42
C ASN A 152 -17.35 -6.71 -9.33
N ALA A 153 -17.66 -6.40 -8.06
CA ALA A 153 -17.41 -7.29 -6.94
C ALA A 153 -18.30 -8.55 -7.03
N PRO A 154 -17.76 -9.78 -7.02
CA PRO A 154 -18.56 -11.01 -7.20
C PRO A 154 -19.64 -11.21 -6.12
N ARG A 155 -19.47 -10.58 -4.94
CA ARG A 155 -20.50 -10.46 -3.90
C ARG A 155 -20.37 -9.11 -3.19
N ALA A 156 -19.80 -9.10 -1.99
CA ALA A 156 -19.59 -7.90 -1.22
C ALA A 156 -18.29 -7.19 -1.64
N HIS A 157 -18.33 -5.86 -1.71
CA HIS A 157 -17.16 -5.04 -2.00
C HIS A 157 -16.19 -5.06 -0.82
N MET A 158 -16.69 -4.86 0.40
CA MET A 158 -15.90 -4.80 1.62
C MET A 158 -16.59 -5.52 2.78
N GLY A 159 -15.82 -5.95 3.80
CA GLY A 159 -16.36 -6.38 5.10
C GLY A 159 -15.33 -7.01 6.01
#